data_AF-A0A497D5Y1-F1
#
_entry.id   AF-A0A497D5Y1-F1
#
_cell.length_a   1.000
_cell.length_b   1.000
_cell.length_c   1.000
_cell.angle_alpha   90.00
_cell.angle_beta   90.00
_cell.angle_gamma   90.00
#
_symmetry.space_group_name_H-M   'P 1'
#
loop_
_entity.id
_entity.type
_entity.pdbx_description
1 polymer ?
#
loop_
_entity_poly.entity_id
_entity_poly.type
_entity_poly.pdbx_seq_one_letter_code
_entity_poly.pdbx_strand_id
1 'polypeptide(L)' 'TISNNWHTGGNWSNNQVPDSNSPVTIPSSGFYDYYPEVSSSTLLNKLFLNDSCQIIKHPL' A
#
# COMPACT_ATOMS: atom_id res chain seq x y z
N THR A 1 10.15 5.01 -10.46
CA THR A 1 8.91 4.47 -11.06
C THR A 1 8.07 3.89 -9.95
N ILE A 2 6.81 4.28 -9.84
CA ILE A 2 5.88 3.72 -8.85
C ILE A 2 5.53 2.29 -9.29
N SER A 3 5.41 1.38 -8.33
CA SER A 3 5.05 -0.03 -8.52
C SER A 3 4.02 -0.46 -7.48
N ASN A 4 3.56 -1.70 -7.57
CA ASN A 4 2.66 -2.32 -6.59
C ASN A 4 3.37 -2.80 -5.31
N ASN A 5 4.69 -2.95 -5.29
CA ASN A 5 5.38 -3.53 -4.13
C ASN A 5 5.26 -2.62 -2.89
N TRP A 6 4.50 -3.06 -1.88
CA TRP A 6 4.28 -2.33 -0.63
C TRP A 6 5.58 -1.91 0.06
N HIS A 7 6.61 -2.75 0.00
CA HIS A 7 7.87 -2.58 0.73
C HIS A 7 8.87 -1.66 0.05
N THR A 8 8.51 -1.03 -1.07
CA THR A 8 9.35 -0.03 -1.74
C THR A 8 9.02 1.35 -1.20
N GLY A 9 9.95 1.96 -0.45
CA GLY A 9 9.74 3.29 0.13
C GLY A 9 9.31 4.35 -0.89
N GLY A 10 9.88 4.33 -2.10
CA GLY A 10 9.54 5.27 -3.18
C GLY A 10 8.12 5.16 -3.76
N ASN A 11 7.32 4.19 -3.31
CA ASN A 11 5.89 4.12 -3.64
C ASN A 11 5.02 4.99 -2.70
N TRP A 12 5.60 5.53 -1.63
CA TRP A 12 4.89 6.25 -0.58
C TRP A 12 5.27 7.74 -0.55
N SER A 13 4.36 8.58 -0.06
CA SER A 13 4.47 10.05 -0.10
C SER A 13 5.72 10.64 0.57
N ASN A 14 6.31 9.93 1.54
CA ASN A 14 7.54 10.33 2.24
C ASN A 14 8.78 9.53 1.83
N ASN A 15 8.71 8.78 0.71
CA ASN A 15 9.74 7.81 0.32
C ASN A 15 10.04 6.77 1.43
N GLN A 16 9.07 6.45 2.27
CA GLN A 16 9.19 5.54 3.41
C GLN A 16 7.99 4.59 3.48
N VAL A 17 8.27 3.31 3.76
CA VAL A 17 7.23 2.30 3.96
C VAL A 17 6.48 2.61 5.27
N PRO A 18 5.13 2.63 5.27
CA PRO A 18 4.33 2.90 6.45
C PRO A 18 4.54 1.86 7.55
N ASP A 19 4.50 2.35 8.79
CA ASP A 19 4.65 1.57 10.02
C ASP A 19 3.43 1.75 10.94
N SER A 20 3.54 1.27 12.19
CA SER A 20 2.50 1.43 13.21
C SER A 20 2.26 2.87 13.67
N ASN A 21 3.03 3.85 13.20
CA ASN A 21 2.83 5.26 13.54
C ASN A 21 2.14 6.04 12.41
N SER A 22 2.05 5.44 11.23
CA SER A 22 1.65 6.12 10.01
C SER A 22 0.28 5.60 9.52
N PRO A 23 -0.74 6.46 9.36
CA PRO A 23 -1.98 6.06 8.71
C PRO A 23 -1.74 5.82 7.21
N VAL A 24 -2.39 4.81 6.65
CA VAL A 24 -2.32 4.50 5.22
C VAL A 24 -3.67 4.74 4.55
N THR A 25 -3.64 5.44 3.43
CA THR A 25 -4.80 5.56 2.53
C THR A 25 -4.44 4.96 1.18
N ILE A 26 -5.18 3.95 0.74
CA ILE A 26 -5.07 3.42 -0.61
C ILE A 26 -6.18 4.08 -1.47
N PRO A 27 -5.81 4.84 -2.52
CA PRO A 27 -6.79 5.52 -3.37
C PRO A 27 -7.57 4.50 -4.22
N SER A 28 -8.68 4.96 -4.82
CA SER A 28 -9.45 4.11 -5.74
C SER A 28 -8.61 3.70 -6.95
N SER A 29 -8.96 2.56 -7.55
CA SER A 29 -8.32 2.06 -8.78
C SER A 29 -8.50 2.97 -9.99
N GLY A 30 -9.33 4.02 -9.91
CA GLY A 30 -9.50 4.99 -10.99
C GLY A 30 -8.22 5.76 -11.34
N PHE A 31 -7.20 5.73 -10.47
CA PHE A 31 -5.93 6.42 -10.67
C PHE A 31 -4.74 5.48 -10.98
N TYR A 32 -4.86 4.19 -10.70
CA TYR A 32 -3.75 3.23 -10.83
C TYR A 32 -4.25 1.87 -11.34
N ASP A 33 -3.52 1.30 -12.29
CA ASP A 33 -3.85 -0.02 -12.90
C ASP A 33 -3.48 -1.22 -12.02
N TYR A 34 -2.88 -0.98 -10.85
CA TYR A 34 -2.41 -2.01 -9.94
C TYR A 34 -2.71 -1.67 -8.49
N TYR A 35 -2.84 -2.71 -7.69
CA TYR A 35 -3.09 -2.63 -6.25
C TYR A 35 -1.81 -2.91 -5.46
N PRO A 36 -1.63 -2.32 -4.28
CA PRO A 36 -0.49 -2.64 -3.43
C PRO A 36 -0.41 -4.13 -3.12
N GLU A 37 0.79 -4.69 -3.23
CA GLU A 37 1.13 -6.08 -2.96
C GLU A 37 2.00 -6.19 -1.73
N VAL A 38 1.53 -6.97 -0.77
CA VAL A 38 2.19 -7.22 0.52
C VAL A 38 2.74 -8.65 0.49
N SER A 39 4.07 -8.79 0.51
CA SER A 39 4.76 -10.09 0.51
C SER A 39 5.17 -10.58 1.91
N SER A 40 4.97 -9.77 2.95
CA SER A 40 5.27 -10.09 4.34
C SER A 40 4.38 -9.28 5.27
N SER A 41 4.16 -9.74 6.50
CA SER A 41 3.30 -9.05 7.45
C SER A 41 3.77 -7.60 7.70
N THR A 42 2.87 -6.64 7.49
CA THR A 42 3.07 -5.23 7.84
C THR A 42 2.11 -4.87 8.97
N LEU A 43 2.62 -4.14 9.97
CA LEU A 43 1.82 -3.59 11.06
C LEU A 43 1.46 -2.14 10.74
N LEU A 44 0.15 -1.85 10.75
CA LEU A 44 -0.39 -0.50 10.59
C LEU A 44 -1.28 -0.15 11.78
N ASN A 45 -1.32 1.13 12.14
CA ASN A 45 -2.27 1.64 13.13
C ASN A 45 -3.64 1.92 12.51
N LYS A 46 -3.68 2.47 11.29
CA LYS A 46 -4.92 2.75 10.55
C LYS A 46 -4.73 2.49 9.06
N LEU A 47 -5.74 1.88 8.45
CA LEU A 47 -5.82 1.64 7.02
C LEU A 47 -7.18 2.14 6.50
N PHE A 48 -7.14 3.03 5.51
CA PHE A 48 -8.31 3.51 4.77
C PHE A 48 -8.24 2.96 3.35
N LEU A 49 -9.30 2.25 2.97
CA LEU A 49 -9.49 1.71 1.63
C LEU A 49 -10.64 2.47 0.98
N ASN A 50 -10.38 3.21 -0.09
CA ASN A 50 -11.43 3.88 -0.86
C ASN A 50 -12.23 2.88 -1.72
N ASP A 51 -13.32 3.35 -2.33
CA ASP A 51 -14.14 2.52 -3.22
C ASP A 51 -13.30 1.87 -4.34
N SER A 52 -13.60 0.60 -4.65
CA SER A 52 -12.91 -0.18 -5.69
C SER A 52 -11.39 -0.30 -5.52
N CYS A 53 -10.87 -0.27 -4.28
CA CYS A 53 -9.47 -0.60 -3.98
C CYS A 53 -9.33 -1.92 -3.21
N GLN A 54 -8.12 -2.50 -3.26
CA GLN A 54 -7.76 -3.70 -2.52
C GLN A 54 -6.27 -3.72 -2.22
N ILE A 55 -5.85 -4.63 -1.33
CA ILE A 55 -4.46 -5.01 -1.11
C ILE A 55 -4.34 -6.49 -1.46
N ILE A 56 -3.36 -6.82 -2.28
CA ILE A 56 -3.10 -8.20 -2.68
C ILE A 56 -2.05 -8.79 -1.74
N LYS A 57 -2.33 -9.96 -1.17
CA LYS A 57 -1.34 -10.73 -0.43
C LYS A 57 -0.62 -11.66 -1.41
N HIS A 58 0.69 -11.48 -1.58
CA HIS A 58 1.47 -12.39 -2.41
C HIS A 58 1.65 -13.73 -1.65
N PRO A 59 1.50 -14.89 -2.31
CA PRO A 59 1.86 -16.17 -1.70
C PRO A 59 3.36 -16.16 -1.34
N LEU A 60 3.69 -16.74 -0.18
CA LEU A 60 5.08 -17.00 0.20
C LEU A 60 5.66 -18.17 -0.61
#